data_AF-A0A317XNR6-F1
#
_entry.id   AF-A0A317XNR6-F1
#
_cell.length_a   1.000
_cell.length_b   1.000
_cell.length_c   1.000
_cell.angle_alpha   90.00
_cell.angle_beta   90.00
_cell.angle_gamma   90.00
#
_symmetry.space_group_name_H-M   'P 1'
#
loop_
_entity.id
_entity.type
_entity.pdbx_description
1 polymer ?
#
loop_
_entity_poly.entity_id
_entity_poly.type
_entity_poly.pdbx_seq_one_letter_code
_entity_poly.pdbx_strand_id
1 'polypeptide(L)' 'MPPKIPLTPEQRRIRTIMVSFPLLVATSVVLVKRLYMGEEQRKLPDSGKLIPPPA' A
#
# COMPACT_ATOMS: atom_id res chain seq x y z
N MET A 1 -6.98 -28.94 -10.16
CA MET A 1 -7.17 -27.71 -9.37
C MET A 1 -8.65 -27.60 -9.04
N PRO A 2 -9.04 -27.31 -7.78
CA PRO A 2 -10.44 -27.10 -7.46
C PRO A 2 -11.00 -25.91 -8.27
N PRO A 3 -12.25 -25.96 -8.74
CA PRO A 3 -12.85 -24.88 -9.52
C PRO A 3 -12.92 -23.60 -8.68
N LYS A 4 -12.52 -22.48 -9.26
CA LYS A 4 -12.56 -21.17 -8.60
C LYS A 4 -14.01 -20.73 -8.47
N ILE A 5 -14.53 -20.70 -7.25
CA ILE A 5 -15.90 -20.28 -6.97
C ILE A 5 -16.03 -18.78 -7.34
N PRO A 6 -16.94 -18.41 -8.25
CA PRO A 6 -17.12 -17.01 -8.63
C PRO A 6 -17.69 -16.22 -7.45
N LEU A 7 -17.10 -15.04 -7.19
CA LEU A 7 -17.57 -14.14 -6.14
C LEU A 7 -18.91 -13.50 -6.54
N THR A 8 -19.82 -13.40 -5.57
CA THR A 8 -21.05 -12.60 -5.70
C THR A 8 -20.69 -11.10 -5.86
N PRO A 9 -21.61 -10.27 -6.40
CA PRO A 9 -21.36 -8.83 -6.54
C PRO A 9 -20.98 -8.13 -5.22
N GLU A 10 -21.61 -8.53 -4.11
CA GLU A 10 -21.32 -8.00 -2.77
C GLU A 10 -19.91 -8.41 -2.30
N GLN A 11 -19.55 -9.67 -2.45
CA GLN A 11 -18.21 -10.16 -2.11
C GLN A 11 -17.11 -9.45 -2.91
N ARG A 12 -17.36 -9.13 -4.19
CA ARG A 12 -16.43 -8.34 -5.00
C ARG A 12 -16.28 -6.93 -4.45
N ARG A 13 -17.37 -6.29 -4.04
CA ARG A 13 -17.34 -4.96 -3.43
C ARG A 13 -16.56 -4.95 -2.13
N ILE A 14 -16.81 -5.91 -1.24
CA ILE A 14 -16.08 -6.07 0.02
C ILE A 14 -14.59 -6.27 -0.27
N ARG A 15 -14.25 -7.12 -1.24
CA ARG A 15 -12.86 -7.31 -1.67
C ARG A 15 -12.21 -6.02 -2.16
N THR A 16 -12.91 -5.22 -2.95
CA THR A 16 -12.41 -3.92 -3.38
C THR A 16 -12.14 -3.02 -2.19
N ILE A 17 -13.09 -2.91 -1.25
CA ILE A 17 -12.95 -2.09 -0.03
C ILE A 17 -11.76 -2.56 0.79
N MET A 18 -11.61 -3.86 1.02
CA MET A 18 -10.48 -4.43 1.78
C MET A 18 -9.12 -4.06 1.18
N VAL A 19 -9.03 -3.87 -0.13
CA VAL A 19 -7.79 -3.50 -0.82
C VAL A 19 -7.61 -1.98 -0.88
N SER A 20 -8.65 -1.23 -1.24
CA SER A 20 -8.54 0.21 -1.47
C SER A 20 -8.52 1.02 -0.18
N PHE A 21 -9.23 0.58 0.86
CA PHE A 21 -9.38 1.32 2.10
C PHE A 21 -8.04 1.47 2.86
N PRO A 22 -7.23 0.41 3.07
CA PRO A 22 -5.93 0.57 3.72
C PRO A 22 -4.99 1.51 2.96
N LEU A 23 -5.01 1.45 1.62
CA LEU A 23 -4.22 2.34 0.78
C LEU A 23 -4.64 3.80 0.97
N LEU A 24 -5.95 4.07 0.96
CA LEU A 24 -6.50 5.41 1.19
C LEU A 24 -6.14 5.94 2.58
N VAL A 25 -6.24 5.12 3.62
CA VAL A 25 -5.89 5.53 4.99
C VAL A 25 -4.40 5.85 5.09
N ALA A 26 -3.53 4.99 4.56
CA ALA A 26 -2.09 5.18 4.61
C ALA A 26 -1.67 6.47 3.88
N THR A 27 -2.20 6.72 2.67
CA THR A 27 -1.88 7.93 1.92
C THR A 27 -2.44 9.19 2.59
N SER A 28 -3.65 9.14 3.15
CA SER A 28 -4.23 10.26 3.88
C SER A 28 -3.39 10.65 5.09
N VAL A 29 -2.93 9.68 5.88
CA VAL A 29 -2.04 9.92 7.03
C VAL A 29 -0.72 10.56 6.59
N VAL A 30 -0.11 10.05 5.51
CA VAL A 30 1.12 10.62 4.96
C VAL A 30 0.92 12.06 4.50
N LEU A 31 -0.19 12.35 3.82
CA LEU A 31 -0.52 13.71 3.37
C LEU A 31 -0.74 14.65 4.55
N VAL A 32 -1.44 14.21 5.61
CA VAL A 32 -1.63 15.03 6.82
C VAL A 32 -0.30 15.40 7.46
N LYS A 33 0.58 14.42 7.63
CA LYS A 33 1.93 14.62 8.18
C LYS A 33 2.75 15.63 7.37
N ARG A 34 2.69 15.54 6.04
CA ARG A 34 3.47 16.40 5.15
C ARG A 34 2.89 17.81 4.98
N LEU A 35 1.58 17.92 4.78
CA LEU A 35 0.93 19.19 4.42
C LEU A 35 0.58 20.04 5.64
N TYR A 36 0.28 19.41 6.78
CA TYR A 36 -0.19 20.12 7.98
C TYR A 36 0.81 20.07 9.13
N MET A 37 1.50 18.93 9.34
CA MET A 37 2.47 18.80 10.44
C MET A 37 3.90 19.20 10.05
N GLY A 38 4.17 19.46 8.76
CA GLY A 38 5.49 19.82 8.27
C GLY A 38 6.55 18.71 8.38
N GLU A 39 6.13 17.44 8.55
CA GLU A 39 7.07 16.31 8.57
C GLU A 39 7.72 16.14 7.18
N GLU A 40 9.06 16.25 7.13
CA GLU A 40 9.80 16.04 5.89
C GLU A 40 9.69 14.59 5.38
N GLN A 41 9.68 14.41 4.05
CA GLN A 41 9.80 13.09 3.45
C GLN A 41 11.19 12.53 3.73
N ARG A 42 11.26 11.38 4.43
CA ARG A 42 12.52 10.64 4.59
C ARG A 42 13.10 10.31 3.21
N LYS A 43 14.31 10.80 2.96
CA LYS A 43 15.08 10.46 1.77
C LYS A 43 15.65 9.06 1.95
N LEU A 44 15.60 8.26 0.89
CA LEU A 44 16.37 7.03 0.85
C LEU A 44 17.86 7.42 0.83
N PRO A 45 18.73 6.70 1.54
CA PRO A 45 20.16 6.95 1.46
C PRO A 45 20.66 6.70 0.04
N ASP A 46 21.43 7.63 -0.53
CA ASP A 46 21.97 7.57 -1.89
C ASP A 46 22.88 6.34 -2.13
N SER A 47 23.35 5.69 -1.05
CA SER A 47 24.26 4.54 -1.07
C SER A 47 23.73 3.31 -0.32
N GLY A 48 22.40 3.14 -0.25
CA GLY A 48 21.80 1.95 0.33
C GLY A 48 22.02 0.73 -0.57
N LYS A 49 22.80 -0.25 -0.11
CA LYS A 49 22.97 -1.57 -0.75
C LYS A 49 21.60 -2.14 -1.15
N LEU A 50 21.23 -1.99 -2.42
CA LEU A 50 20.26 -2.87 -3.06
C LEU A 50 20.89 -4.25 -2.96
N ILE A 51 20.11 -5.21 -2.44
CA ILE A 51 20.44 -6.62 -2.20
C ILE A 51 21.65 -7.07 -3.05
N PRO A 52 22.78 -7.50 -2.45
CA PRO A 52 23.92 -7.98 -3.23
C PRO A 52 23.46 -9.13 -4.15
N PRO A 53 23.97 -9.22 -5.39
CA PRO A 53 23.56 -10.26 -6.32
C PRO A 53 23.81 -11.65 -5.69
N PRO A 54 22.94 -12.63 -5.95
CA PRO A 54 23.09 -13.97 -5.40
C PRO A 54 24.45 -14.56 -5.81
N ALA A 55 25.13 -15.16 -4.84
CA ALA A 55 26.45 -15.79 -4.98
C ALA A 55 26.43 -16.99 -5.95
#